data_AF-A0A1S1HHG9-F1
#
_entry.id   AF-A0A1S1HHG9-F1
#
_cell.length_a   1.000
_cell.length_b   1.000
_cell.length_c   1.000
_cell.angle_alpha   90.00
_cell.angle_beta   90.00
_cell.angle_gamma   90.00
#
_symmetry.space_group_name_H-M   'P 1'
#
loop_
_entity.id
_entity.type
_entity.pdbx_description
1 polymer ?
#
loop_
_entity_poly.entity_id
_entity_poly.type
_entity_poly.pdbx_seq_one_letter_code
_entity_poly.pdbx_strand_id
1 'polypeptide(L)'
;MSLSYFVRAFSNTVGIAPYAWFVQQRISRAKRLLTGTSLPLAQIALECGFSDQAHFTNAFVKATETTPARWRREALAHRQAA
;
A
#
# COMPACT_ATOMS: atom_id res chain seq x y z
N MET A 1 -3.09 27.78 -7.66
CA MET A 1 -1.83 27.04 -7.42
C MET A 1 -1.63 26.07 -8.59
N SER A 2 -0.47 26.07 -9.26
CA SER A 2 -0.22 25.17 -10.41
C SER A 2 0.25 23.78 -9.95
N LEU A 3 0.08 22.75 -10.79
CA LEU A 3 0.51 21.38 -10.48
C LEU A 3 2.03 21.31 -10.22
N SER A 4 2.84 21.99 -11.03
CA SER A 4 4.29 22.02 -10.87
C SER A 4 4.72 22.69 -9.56
N TYR A 5 4.03 23.76 -9.16
CA TYR A 5 4.27 24.40 -7.87
C TYR A 5 3.91 23.45 -6.72
N PHE A 6 2.74 22.79 -6.78
CA PHE A 6 2.34 21.82 -5.77
C PHE A 6 3.35 20.68 -5.61
N VAL A 7 3.78 20.06 -6.73
CA VAL A 7 4.76 18.96 -6.69
C VAL A 7 6.06 19.41 -6.04
N ARG A 8 6.57 20.61 -6.39
CA ARG A 8 7.79 21.16 -5.79
C ARG A 8 7.61 21.46 -4.30
N ALA A 9 6.55 22.18 -3.93
CA ALA A 9 6.28 22.54 -2.54
C ALA A 9 6.08 21.29 -1.65
N PHE A 10 5.33 20.31 -2.13
CA PHE A 10 5.14 19.04 -1.44
C PHE A 10 6.46 18.30 -1.28
N SER A 11 7.23 18.16 -2.37
CA SER A 11 8.51 17.41 -2.33
C SER A 11 9.51 18.09 -1.39
N ASN A 12 9.56 19.43 -1.37
CA ASN A 12 10.40 20.18 -0.45
C ASN A 12 9.98 20.00 1.02
N THR A 13 8.71 19.73 1.28
CA THR A 13 8.17 19.56 2.64
C THR A 13 8.29 18.12 3.13
N VAL A 14 8.02 17.15 2.26
CA VAL A 14 7.89 15.72 2.60
C VAL A 14 9.17 14.93 2.25
N GLY A 15 10.05 15.49 1.42
CA GLY A 15 11.32 14.89 1.01
C GLY A 15 11.22 13.88 -0.14
N ILE A 16 9.99 13.55 -0.58
CA ILE A 16 9.74 12.64 -1.71
C ILE A 16 8.63 13.16 -2.62
N ALA A 17 8.63 12.67 -3.86
CA ALA A 17 7.60 13.03 -4.83
C ALA A 17 6.19 12.63 -4.34
N PRO A 18 5.15 13.45 -4.61
CA PRO A 18 3.79 13.18 -4.14
C PRO A 18 3.28 11.77 -4.48
N TYR A 19 3.50 11.31 -5.71
CA TYR A 19 3.06 9.99 -6.15
C TYR A 19 3.70 8.86 -5.32
N ALA A 20 5.00 8.95 -5.06
CA ALA A 20 5.72 7.97 -4.26
C ALA A 20 5.18 7.93 -2.82
N TRP A 21 4.92 9.11 -2.24
CA TRP A 21 4.30 9.21 -0.91
C TRP A 21 2.90 8.59 -0.89
N PHE A 22 2.06 8.88 -1.89
CA PHE A 22 0.72 8.29 -1.98
C PHE A 22 0.77 6.77 -2.05
N VAL A 23 1.67 6.19 -2.86
CA VAL A 23 1.84 4.74 -2.93
C VAL A 23 2.23 4.18 -1.56
N GLN A 24 3.16 4.80 -0.84
CA GLN A 24 3.52 4.36 0.52
C GLN A 24 2.33 4.38 1.49
N GLN A 25 1.48 5.41 1.42
CA GLN A 25 0.27 5.49 2.25
C GLN A 25 -0.73 4.38 1.89
N ARG A 26 -0.92 4.10 0.59
CA ARG A 26 -1.78 3.01 0.12
C ARG A 26 -1.29 1.64 0.59
N ILE A 27 0.02 1.39 0.49
CA ILE A 27 0.64 0.14 0.99
C ILE A 27 0.49 0.03 2.51
N SER A 28 0.68 1.12 3.25
CA SER A 28 0.49 1.13 4.70
C SER A 28 -0.96 0.80 5.09
N ARG A 29 -1.95 1.34 4.38
CA ARG A 29 -3.37 0.98 4.55
C ARG A 29 -3.61 -0.49 4.20
N ALA A 30 -3.04 -0.97 3.10
CA ALA A 30 -3.18 -2.36 2.67
C ALA A 30 -2.65 -3.33 3.73
N LYS A 31 -1.49 -3.07 4.34
CA LYS A 31 -0.93 -3.90 5.45
C LYS A 31 -1.90 -4.03 6.62
N ARG A 32 -2.58 -2.94 7.01
CA ARG A 32 -3.61 -2.97 8.07
C ARG A 32 -4.82 -3.81 7.66
N LEU A 33 -5.34 -3.63 6.45
CA LEU A 33 -6.49 -4.40 5.96
C LEU A 33 -6.15 -5.89 5.80
N LEU A 34 -4.96 -6.22 5.28
CA LEU A 34 -4.51 -7.60 5.10
C LEU A 34 -4.47 -8.38 6.40
N THR A 35 -4.20 -7.72 7.52
CA THR A 35 -4.03 -8.37 8.83
C THR A 35 -5.21 -8.16 9.77
N GLY A 36 -6.06 -7.15 9.55
CA GLY A 36 -7.21 -6.83 10.39
C GLY A 36 -8.55 -7.33 9.84
N THR A 37 -8.60 -7.82 8.60
CA THR A 37 -9.85 -8.28 7.97
C THR A 37 -9.64 -9.55 7.15
N SER A 38 -10.75 -10.21 6.80
CA SER A 38 -10.80 -11.36 5.88
C SER A 38 -11.13 -10.96 4.44
N LEU A 39 -11.08 -9.66 4.09
CA LEU A 39 -11.48 -9.18 2.77
C LEU A 39 -10.67 -9.84 1.64
N PRO A 40 -11.28 -10.12 0.47
CA PRO A 40 -10.55 -10.57 -0.72
C PRO A 40 -9.49 -9.55 -1.16
N LEU A 41 -8.40 -10.03 -1.77
CA LEU A 41 -7.30 -9.15 -2.22
C LEU A 41 -7.77 -8.11 -3.25
N ALA A 42 -8.68 -8.49 -4.14
CA ALA A 42 -9.29 -7.58 -5.10
C ALA A 42 -10.05 -6.43 -4.41
N GLN A 43 -10.78 -6.72 -3.33
CA GLN A 43 -11.48 -5.69 -2.58
C GLN A 43 -10.50 -4.78 -1.82
N ILE A 44 -9.45 -5.34 -1.24
CA ILE A 44 -8.39 -4.53 -0.59
C ILE A 44 -7.69 -3.61 -1.59
N ALA A 45 -7.49 -4.05 -2.83
CA ALA A 45 -6.93 -3.22 -3.89
C ALA A 45 -7.79 -1.96 -4.11
N LEU A 46 -9.10 -2.14 -4.29
CA LEU A 46 -10.05 -1.04 -4.48
C LEU A 46 -10.12 -0.11 -3.26
N GLU A 47 -10.18 -0.68 -2.05
CA GLU A 47 -10.17 0.06 -0.78
C GLU A 47 -8.90 0.91 -0.60
N CYS A 48 -7.78 0.46 -1.15
CA CYS A 48 -6.52 1.19 -1.13
C CYS A 48 -6.34 2.12 -2.34
N GLY A 49 -7.33 2.23 -3.22
CA GLY A 49 -7.31 3.12 -4.39
C GLY A 49 -6.47 2.62 -5.57
N PHE A 50 -6.20 1.32 -5.64
CA PHE A 50 -5.65 0.68 -6.84
C PHE A 50 -6.76 0.38 -7.84
N SER A 51 -6.42 0.37 -9.12
CA SER A 51 -7.36 0.06 -10.21
C SER A 51 -7.89 -1.37 -10.15
N ASP A 52 -7.02 -2.30 -9.75
CA ASP A 52 -7.27 -3.73 -9.76
C ASP A 52 -6.26 -4.46 -8.85
N GLN A 53 -6.48 -5.77 -8.68
CA GLN A 53 -5.62 -6.62 -7.85
C GLN A 53 -4.19 -6.77 -8.38
N ALA A 54 -3.98 -6.77 -9.70
CA ALA A 54 -2.66 -6.95 -10.30
C ALA A 54 -1.77 -5.72 -10.06
N HIS A 55 -2.32 -4.52 -10.31
CA HIS A 55 -1.66 -3.25 -10.00
C HIS A 55 -1.31 -3.16 -8.50
N PHE A 56 -2.26 -3.51 -7.63
CA PHE A 56 -2.00 -3.58 -6.18
C PHE A 56 -0.86 -4.55 -5.86
N THR A 57 -0.90 -5.78 -6.39
CA THR A 57 0.11 -6.81 -6.11
C THR A 57 1.50 -6.34 -6.54
N ASN A 58 1.63 -5.76 -7.73
CA ASN A 58 2.90 -5.25 -8.23
C ASN A 58 3.46 -4.12 -7.35
N ALA A 59 2.61 -3.16 -6.97
CA ALA A 59 3.01 -2.08 -6.08
C ALA A 59 3.40 -2.58 -4.68
N PHE A 60 2.69 -3.59 -4.16
CA PHE A 60 2.96 -4.18 -2.85
C PHE A 60 4.27 -4.96 -2.84
N VAL A 61 4.53 -5.78 -3.86
CA VAL A 61 5.81 -6.50 -3.99
C VAL A 61 6.97 -5.50 -4.09
N LYS A 62 6.84 -4.46 -4.91
CA LYS A 62 7.88 -3.42 -5.01
C LYS A 62 8.18 -2.73 -3.68
N ALA A 63 7.19 -2.61 -2.79
CA ALA A 63 7.34 -1.93 -1.52
C ALA A 63 7.70 -2.84 -0.33
N THR A 64 7.53 -4.16 -0.46
CA THR A 64 7.64 -5.10 0.67
C THR A 64 8.39 -6.38 0.37
N GLU A 65 8.82 -6.56 -0.88
CA GLU A 65 9.52 -7.75 -1.39
C GLU A 65 8.73 -9.06 -1.27
N THR A 66 7.44 -9.00 -0.92
CA THR A 66 6.55 -10.16 -0.78
C THR A 66 5.17 -9.87 -1.35
N THR A 67 4.39 -10.91 -1.63
CA THR A 67 3.03 -10.75 -2.15
C THR A 67 2.03 -10.45 -1.02
N PRO A 68 0.92 -9.74 -1.29
CA PRO A 68 -0.11 -9.48 -0.29
C PRO A 68 -0.67 -10.75 0.38
N ALA A 69 -0.86 -11.82 -0.41
CA ALA A 69 -1.35 -13.11 0.09
C ALA A 69 -0.36 -13.77 1.05
N ARG A 70 0.94 -13.76 0.69
CA ARG A 70 2.00 -14.29 1.54
C ARG A 70 2.13 -13.48 2.83
N TRP A 71 2.16 -12.14 2.73
CA TRP A 71 2.18 -11.23 3.86
C TRP A 71 1.05 -11.53 4.85
N ARG A 72 -0.19 -11.67 4.36
CA ARG A 72 -1.35 -12.00 5.21
C ARG A 72 -1.12 -13.32 5.95
N ARG A 73 -0.72 -14.37 5.25
CA ARG A 73 -0.52 -15.70 5.83
C ARG A 73 0.55 -15.68 6.92
N GLU A 74 1.69 -15.04 6.67
CA GLU A 74 2.79 -14.93 7.63
C GLU A 74 2.36 -14.12 8.86
N ALA A 75 1.70 -12.98 8.68
CA ALA A 75 1.21 -12.17 9.79
C ALA A 75 0.17 -12.89 10.67
N LEU A 76 -0.68 -13.73 10.09
CA LEU A 76 -1.64 -14.54 10.84
C LEU A 76 -0.97 -15.69 11.58
N ALA A 77 0.01 -16.36 10.97
CA ALA A 77 0.81 -17.40 11.62
C ALA A 77 1.56 -16.84 12.83
N HIS A 78 2.14 -15.64 12.72
CA HIS A 78 2.82 -14.98 13.84
C HIS A 78 1.87 -14.60 14.99
N ARG A 79 0.59 -14.31 14.73
CA ARG A 79 -0.40 -14.06 15.81
C ARG A 79 -0.85 -15.32 16.53
N GLN A 80 -0.79 -16.48 15.89
CA GLN A 80 -1.20 -17.74 16.50
C GLN A 80 -0.11 -18.34 17.41
N ALA A 81 1.13 -17.88 17.25
CA ALA A 81 2.29 -18.35 18.02
C ALA A 81 2.60 -17.48 19.26
N ALA A 82 1.79 -16.46 19.55
CA ALA A 82 1.92 -15.53 20.67
C ALA A 82 0.66 -15.57 21.53
#